data_AF-A0A7J2IDX4-F1
#
_entry.id   AF-A0A7J2IDX4-F1
#
_cell.length_a   1.000
_cell.length_b   1.000
_cell.length_c   1.000
_cell.angle_alpha   90.00
_cell.angle_beta   90.00
_cell.angle_gamma   90.00
#
_symmetry.space_group_name_H-M   'P 1'
#
loop_
_entity.id
_entity.type
_entity.pdbx_description
1 polymer ?
#
loop_
_entity_poly.entity_id
_entity_poly.type
_entity_poly.pdbx_seq_one_letter_code
_entity_poly.pdbx_strand_id
1 'polypeptide(L)'
;MSGYRVHITAYSIFISVLLAILHYYLELRIPQATLVIGFSIGVLYSILPDIDVKGSKIRQLLAGVFLLSSVFYLLYPDPVLGLIGIILAFFLLVAPFIKHRGFFHTITAGILFSAPLLLIDPWFPFFALLGFLSHLAVDGEFGLF
;
A
#
# COMPACT_ATOMS: atom_id res chain seq x y z
N MET A 1 -3.85 7.00 15.38
CA MET A 1 -2.53 6.35 15.31
C MET A 1 -1.42 7.36 15.50
N SER A 2 -0.63 7.24 16.57
CA SER A 2 0.59 8.03 16.76
C SER A 2 1.78 7.50 15.97
N GLY A 3 1.76 6.23 15.51
CA GLY A 3 2.91 5.55 14.87
C GLY A 3 3.06 5.70 13.35
N TYR A 4 2.01 6.06 12.59
CA TYR A 4 2.04 6.04 11.11
C TYR A 4 3.24 6.79 10.48
N ARG A 5 3.67 7.89 11.11
CA ARG A 5 4.82 8.69 10.66
C ARG A 5 6.12 7.91 10.72
N VAL A 6 6.28 7.04 11.71
CA VAL A 6 7.47 6.18 11.87
C VAL A 6 7.54 5.20 10.72
N HIS A 7 6.45 4.49 10.39
CA HIS A 7 6.45 3.53 9.28
C HIS A 7 6.72 4.20 7.92
N ILE A 8 6.09 5.36 7.65
CA ILE A 8 6.35 6.12 6.41
C ILE A 8 7.82 6.54 6.35
N THR A 9 8.38 7.05 7.45
CA THR A 9 9.76 7.52 7.50
C THR A 9 10.74 6.36 7.33
N ALA A 10 10.51 5.25 8.03
CA ALA A 10 11.33 4.04 7.93
C ALA A 10 11.36 3.50 6.49
N TYR A 11 10.19 3.34 5.86
CA TYR A 11 10.10 2.94 4.47
C TYR A 11 10.81 3.92 3.54
N SER A 12 10.56 5.23 3.71
CA SER A 12 11.13 6.27 2.84
C SER A 12 12.65 6.28 2.87
N ILE A 13 13.25 6.14 4.06
CA ILE A 13 14.71 6.06 4.22
C ILE A 13 15.22 4.76 3.59
N PHE A 14 14.61 3.62 3.96
CA PHE A 14 15.02 2.30 3.48
C PHE A 14 15.00 2.22 1.95
N ILE A 15 13.89 2.59 1.31
CA ILE A 15 13.74 2.48 -0.14
C ILE A 15 14.68 3.45 -0.86
N SER A 16 14.91 4.66 -0.32
CA SER A 16 15.82 5.64 -0.94
C SER A 16 17.26 5.13 -0.92
N VAL A 17 17.70 4.56 0.20
CA VAL A 17 19.03 3.95 0.32
C VAL A 17 19.15 2.75 -0.61
N LEU A 18 18.15 1.86 -0.63
CA LEU A 18 18.14 0.69 -1.49
C LEU A 18 18.21 1.09 -2.97
N LEU A 19 17.37 2.03 -3.42
CA LEU A 19 17.38 2.51 -4.80
C LEU A 19 18.70 3.17 -5.18
N ALA A 20 19.31 3.94 -4.27
CA ALA A 20 20.64 4.51 -4.51
C ALA A 20 21.69 3.39 -4.71
N ILE A 21 21.67 2.36 -3.88
CA ILE A 21 22.58 1.22 -4.02
C ILE A 21 22.35 0.51 -5.36
N LEU A 22 21.09 0.18 -5.69
CA LEU A 22 20.74 -0.50 -6.95
C LEU A 22 21.14 0.34 -8.17
N HIS A 23 21.00 1.66 -8.10
CA HIS A 23 21.36 2.57 -9.19
C HIS A 23 22.87 2.66 -9.38
N TYR A 24 23.64 2.91 -8.30
CA TYR A 24 25.07 3.18 -8.40
C TYR A 24 25.93 1.92 -8.54
N TYR A 25 25.50 0.78 -7.99
CA TYR A 25 26.31 -0.44 -7.97
C TYR A 25 25.81 -1.54 -8.90
N LEU A 26 24.52 -1.56 -9.25
CA LEU A 26 23.94 -2.59 -10.13
C LEU A 26 23.39 -2.03 -11.45
N GLU A 27 23.64 -0.73 -11.71
CA GLU A 27 23.20 -0.02 -12.91
C GLU A 27 21.69 -0.15 -13.22
N LEU A 28 20.88 -0.37 -12.19
CA LEU A 28 19.44 -0.57 -12.37
C LEU A 28 18.79 0.73 -12.83
N ARG A 29 18.11 0.68 -13.98
CA ARG A 29 17.39 1.82 -14.57
C ARG A 29 15.90 1.59 -14.47
N ILE A 30 15.26 2.27 -13.53
CA ILE A 30 13.81 2.33 -13.39
C ILE A 30 13.34 3.68 -13.98
N PRO A 31 12.28 3.71 -14.82
CA PRO A 31 11.73 4.96 -15.32
C PRO A 31 11.35 5.91 -14.17
N GLN A 32 11.60 7.22 -14.34
CA GLN A 32 11.32 8.22 -13.30
C GLN A 32 9.84 8.24 -12.89
N ALA A 33 8.92 8.08 -13.84
CA ALA A 33 7.49 7.98 -13.54
C ALA A 33 7.18 6.78 -12.64
N THR A 34 7.75 5.61 -12.96
CA THR A 34 7.64 4.39 -12.15
C THR A 34 8.23 4.57 -10.75
N LEU A 35 9.35 5.30 -10.61
CA LEU A 35 9.92 5.63 -9.30
C LEU A 35 8.98 6.48 -8.45
N VAL A 36 8.40 7.56 -9.01
CA VAL A 36 7.51 8.47 -8.27
C VAL A 36 6.22 7.77 -7.87
N ILE A 37 5.60 7.05 -8.81
CA ILE A 37 4.35 6.32 -8.55
C ILE A 37 4.62 5.16 -7.59
N GLY A 38 5.66 4.37 -7.84
CA GLY A 38 6.07 3.25 -6.99
C GLY A 38 6.39 3.69 -5.56
N PHE A 39 7.16 4.77 -5.39
CA PHE A 39 7.45 5.32 -4.07
C PHE A 39 6.16 5.67 -3.33
N SER A 40 5.22 6.35 -4.00
CA SER A 40 3.92 6.71 -3.44
C SER A 40 3.09 5.48 -3.04
N ILE A 41 3.08 4.44 -3.88
CA ILE A 41 2.45 3.15 -3.56
C ILE A 41 3.07 2.54 -2.30
N GLY A 42 4.40 2.46 -2.22
CA GLY A 42 5.04 1.86 -1.04
C GLY A 42 4.82 2.67 0.24
N VAL A 43 4.70 4.00 0.16
CA VAL A 43 4.25 4.82 1.31
C VAL A 43 2.87 4.40 1.77
N LEU A 44 1.91 4.21 0.86
CA LEU A 44 0.56 3.74 1.21
C LEU A 44 0.60 2.34 1.82
N TYR A 45 1.41 1.43 1.26
CA TYR A 45 1.55 0.07 1.76
C TYR A 45 2.29 -0.01 3.10
N SER A 46 3.14 0.97 3.43
CA SER A 46 3.80 1.06 4.74
C SER A 46 2.87 1.37 5.91
N ILE A 47 1.62 1.76 5.62
CA ILE A 47 0.58 2.03 6.62
C ILE A 47 -0.68 1.19 6.40
N LEU A 48 -0.68 0.33 5.38
CA LEU A 48 -1.81 -0.53 5.04
C LEU A 48 -2.14 -1.56 6.12
N PRO A 49 -1.17 -2.18 6.82
CA PRO A 49 -1.46 -3.13 7.91
C PRO A 49 -2.36 -2.55 9.01
N ASP A 50 -2.30 -1.24 9.23
CA ASP A 50 -3.12 -0.53 10.22
C ASP A 50 -4.52 -0.11 9.72
N ILE A 51 -5.00 -0.67 8.61
CA ILE A 51 -6.30 -0.29 8.02
C ILE A 51 -7.49 -0.52 8.97
N ASP A 52 -7.38 -1.50 9.86
CA ASP A 52 -8.44 -1.91 10.77
C ASP A 52 -8.46 -1.07 12.07
N VAL A 53 -7.36 -0.39 12.41
CA VAL A 53 -7.24 0.44 13.63
C VAL A 53 -8.33 1.52 13.72
N LYS A 54 -8.84 1.77 14.92
CA LYS A 54 -9.75 2.90 15.18
C LYS A 54 -9.06 4.23 14.80
N GLY A 55 -9.69 4.97 13.88
CA GLY A 55 -9.12 6.23 13.36
C GLY A 55 -7.94 6.03 12.41
N SER A 56 -7.84 4.87 11.75
CA SER A 56 -6.83 4.57 10.74
C SER A 56 -6.78 5.63 9.64
N LYS A 57 -5.57 6.12 9.36
CA LYS A 57 -5.33 7.13 8.32
C LYS A 57 -5.43 6.56 6.92
N ILE A 58 -4.96 5.32 6.71
CA ILE A 58 -5.12 4.66 5.42
C ILE A 58 -6.61 4.40 5.13
N ARG A 59 -7.40 4.03 6.14
CA ARG A 59 -8.86 3.87 5.97
C ARG A 59 -9.55 5.17 5.61
N GLN A 60 -9.19 6.28 6.25
CA GLN A 60 -9.72 7.61 5.92
C GLN A 60 -9.36 8.01 4.48
N LEU A 61 -8.13 7.76 4.06
CA LEU A 61 -7.69 8.02 2.69
C LEU A 61 -8.47 7.17 1.68
N LEU A 62 -8.55 5.86 1.90
CA LEU A 62 -9.30 4.95 1.02
C LEU A 62 -10.79 5.31 0.95
N ALA A 63 -11.39 5.78 2.05
CA ALA A 63 -12.76 6.29 2.06
C ALA A 63 -12.92 7.56 1.21
N GLY A 64 -11.94 8.48 1.26
CA GLY A 64 -11.90 9.66 0.41
C GLY A 64 -11.77 9.30 -1.08
N VAL A 65 -10.87 8.37 -1.41
CA VAL A 65 -10.71 7.86 -2.79
C VAL A 65 -11.99 7.18 -3.26
N PHE A 66 -12.61 6.35 -2.42
CA PHE A 66 -13.88 5.69 -2.72
C PHE A 66 -14.98 6.72 -3.01
N LEU A 67 -15.15 7.72 -2.14
CA LEU A 67 -16.14 8.78 -2.32
C LEU A 67 -15.90 9.53 -3.64
N LEU A 68 -14.66 9.92 -3.89
CA LEU A 68 -14.29 10.62 -5.12
C LEU A 68 -14.58 9.75 -6.35
N SER A 69 -14.17 8.49 -6.35
CA SER A 69 -14.42 7.56 -7.46
C SER A 69 -15.92 7.34 -7.69
N SER A 70 -16.73 7.32 -6.63
CA SER A 70 -18.18 7.17 -6.71
C SER A 70 -18.83 8.40 -7.33
N VAL A 71 -18.40 9.61 -6.93
CA VAL A 71 -18.85 10.86 -7.55
C VAL A 71 -18.48 10.91 -9.03
N PHE A 72 -17.23 10.58 -9.38
CA PHE A 72 -16.81 10.53 -10.78
C PHE A 72 -17.58 9.50 -11.59
N TYR A 73 -17.83 8.31 -11.05
CA TYR A 73 -18.64 7.28 -11.71
C TYR A 73 -20.08 7.75 -11.96
N LEU A 74 -20.69 8.48 -11.03
CA LEU A 74 -22.04 9.04 -11.23
C LEU A 74 -22.09 10.10 -12.34
N LEU A 75 -21.01 10.87 -12.52
CA LEU A 75 -20.91 11.88 -13.58
C LEU A 75 -20.50 11.28 -14.93
N TYR A 76 -19.66 10.25 -14.89
CA TYR A 76 -19.06 9.58 -16.04
C TYR A 76 -19.11 8.07 -15.80
N PRO A 77 -20.24 7.42 -16.11
CA PRO A 77 -20.42 5.99 -15.84
C PRO A 77 -19.47 5.18 -16.72
N ASP A 78 -18.35 4.80 -16.12
CA ASP A 78 -17.30 3.97 -16.70
C ASP A 78 -17.14 2.68 -15.88
N PRO A 79 -17.08 1.51 -16.54
CA PRO A 79 -17.03 0.22 -15.83
C PRO A 79 -15.77 0.05 -14.98
N VAL A 80 -14.64 0.69 -15.33
CA VAL A 80 -13.40 0.62 -14.55
C VAL A 80 -13.56 1.40 -13.24
N LEU A 81 -14.13 2.60 -13.30
CA LEU A 81 -14.44 3.38 -12.10
C LEU A 81 -15.41 2.63 -11.16
N GLY A 82 -16.42 1.97 -11.72
CA GLY A 82 -17.33 1.12 -10.97
C GLY A 82 -16.62 -0.04 -10.26
N LEU A 83 -15.71 -0.73 -10.96
CA LEU A 83 -14.93 -1.84 -10.38
C LEU A 83 -14.00 -1.36 -9.25
N ILE A 84 -13.31 -0.24 -9.44
CA ILE A 84 -12.49 0.39 -8.39
C ILE A 84 -13.33 0.69 -7.16
N GLY A 85 -14.53 1.27 -7.37
CA GLY A 85 -15.48 1.55 -6.29
C GLY A 85 -15.86 0.29 -5.51
N ILE A 86 -16.19 -0.81 -6.20
CA ILE A 86 -16.55 -2.09 -5.56
C ILE A 86 -15.39 -2.64 -4.72
N ILE A 87 -14.16 -2.65 -5.27
CA ILE A 87 -12.98 -3.14 -4.56
C ILE A 87 -12.75 -2.29 -3.29
N LEU A 88 -12.77 -0.96 -3.42
CA LEU A 88 -12.58 -0.08 -2.27
C LEU A 88 -13.70 -0.23 -1.24
N ALA A 89 -14.96 -0.35 -1.66
CA ALA A 89 -16.08 -0.60 -0.77
C ALA A 89 -15.89 -1.91 0.00
N PHE A 90 -15.49 -2.99 -0.68
CA PHE A 90 -15.18 -4.26 -0.04
C PHE A 90 -14.12 -4.10 1.05
N PHE A 91 -12.99 -3.46 0.75
CA PHE A 91 -11.93 -3.22 1.73
C PHE A 91 -12.41 -2.37 2.90
N LEU A 92 -13.15 -1.29 2.65
CA LEU A 92 -13.65 -0.40 3.71
C LEU A 92 -14.68 -1.07 4.62
N LEU A 93 -15.49 -1.97 4.06
CA LEU A 93 -16.51 -2.72 4.80
C LEU A 93 -15.91 -3.91 5.56
N VAL A 94 -14.97 -4.65 4.96
CA VAL A 94 -14.44 -5.90 5.53
C VAL A 94 -13.27 -5.66 6.47
N ALA A 95 -12.38 -4.72 6.17
CA ALA A 95 -11.17 -4.49 6.96
C ALA A 95 -11.43 -4.26 8.47
N PRO A 96 -12.47 -3.52 8.91
CA PRO A 96 -12.76 -3.33 10.33
C PRO A 96 -13.14 -4.61 11.09
N PHE A 97 -13.55 -5.68 10.40
CA PHE A 97 -13.94 -6.95 11.02
C PHE A 97 -12.77 -7.93 11.16
N ILE A 98 -11.62 -7.64 10.54
CA ILE A 98 -10.41 -8.43 10.67
C ILE A 98 -9.64 -7.91 11.89
N LYS A 99 -9.09 -8.83 12.71
CA LYS A 99 -8.30 -8.44 13.88
C LYS A 99 -7.05 -7.68 13.45
N HIS A 100 -6.73 -6.61 14.18
CA HIS A 100 -5.56 -5.75 13.99
C HIS A 100 -4.25 -6.49 13.80
N ARG A 101 -3.89 -7.32 14.77
CA ARG A 101 -2.70 -8.19 14.71
C ARG A 101 -2.99 -9.56 14.07
N GLY A 102 -3.91 -9.57 13.13
CA GLY A 102 -4.33 -10.76 12.40
C GLY A 102 -3.72 -10.79 11.01
N PHE A 103 -4.53 -11.18 10.03
CA PHE A 103 -4.11 -11.35 8.64
C PHE A 103 -3.30 -10.16 8.09
N PHE A 104 -3.68 -8.92 8.40
CA PHE A 104 -2.99 -7.71 7.92
C PHE A 104 -1.54 -7.54 8.40
N HIS A 105 -1.10 -8.27 9.43
CA HIS A 105 0.28 -8.26 9.92
C HIS A 105 1.05 -9.53 9.52
N THR A 106 0.76 -10.06 8.33
CA THR A 106 1.43 -11.26 7.79
C THR A 106 2.14 -10.97 6.48
N ILE A 107 3.26 -11.66 6.25
CA ILE A 107 3.96 -11.61 4.95
C ILE A 107 3.01 -12.05 3.83
N THR A 108 2.15 -13.04 4.10
CA THR A 108 1.15 -13.53 3.15
C THR A 108 0.20 -12.42 2.70
N ALA A 109 -0.30 -11.58 3.60
CA ALA A 109 -1.13 -10.44 3.24
C ALA A 109 -0.35 -9.40 2.41
N GLY A 110 0.91 -9.13 2.76
CA GLY A 110 1.78 -8.25 1.99
C GLY A 110 1.95 -8.72 0.53
N ILE A 111 2.18 -10.02 0.31
CA ILE A 111 2.25 -10.61 -1.03
C ILE A 111 0.90 -10.53 -1.73
N LEU A 112 -0.19 -10.92 -1.06
CA LEU A 112 -1.53 -10.95 -1.65
C LEU A 112 -1.98 -9.55 -2.11
N PHE A 113 -1.74 -8.52 -1.31
CA PHE A 113 -2.14 -7.15 -1.65
C PHE A 113 -1.21 -6.52 -2.70
N SER A 114 0.08 -6.81 -2.68
CA SER A 114 1.01 -6.27 -3.68
C SER A 114 0.91 -6.97 -5.04
N ALA A 115 0.55 -8.26 -5.10
CA ALA A 115 0.57 -9.05 -6.34
C ALA A 115 -0.32 -8.50 -7.48
N PRO A 116 -1.56 -8.01 -7.24
CA PRO A 116 -2.38 -7.43 -8.31
C PRO A 116 -1.73 -6.25 -9.04
N LEU A 117 -0.78 -5.55 -8.40
CA LEU A 117 -0.05 -4.45 -9.03
C LEU A 117 0.86 -4.91 -10.18
N LEU A 118 1.18 -6.21 -10.29
CA LEU A 118 1.92 -6.80 -11.41
C LEU A 118 1.21 -6.56 -12.74
N LEU A 119 -0.11 -6.42 -12.73
CA LEU A 119 -0.92 -6.19 -13.92
C LEU A 119 -0.79 -4.76 -14.46
N ILE A 120 -0.19 -3.84 -13.69
CA ILE A 120 -0.07 -2.42 -14.03
C ILE A 120 1.39 -2.10 -14.42
N ASP A 121 2.34 -2.40 -13.53
CA ASP A 121 3.77 -2.21 -13.75
C ASP A 121 4.53 -3.24 -12.90
N PRO A 122 5.51 -3.97 -13.47
CA PRO A 122 6.25 -5.01 -12.76
C PRO A 122 7.02 -4.50 -11.53
N TRP A 123 7.32 -3.21 -11.42
CA TRP A 123 7.99 -2.62 -10.27
C TRP A 123 7.04 -2.27 -9.12
N PHE A 124 5.76 -2.03 -9.38
CA PHE A 124 4.82 -1.59 -8.33
C PHE A 124 4.65 -2.60 -7.18
N PRO A 125 4.55 -3.92 -7.43
CA PRO A 125 4.56 -4.92 -6.36
C PRO A 125 5.81 -4.88 -5.50
N PHE A 126 6.98 -4.60 -6.08
CA PHE A 126 8.22 -4.49 -5.33
C PHE A 126 8.16 -3.33 -4.32
N PHE A 127 7.74 -2.15 -4.76
CA PHE A 127 7.55 -1.00 -3.86
C PHE A 127 6.49 -1.26 -2.80
N ALA A 128 5.34 -1.82 -3.20
CA ALA A 128 4.24 -2.15 -2.30
C ALA A 128 4.67 -3.16 -1.23
N LEU A 129 5.34 -4.25 -1.64
CA LEU A 129 5.81 -5.29 -0.74
C LEU A 129 6.88 -4.76 0.21
N LEU A 130 7.84 -3.96 -0.26
CA LEU A 130 8.84 -3.36 0.62
C LEU A 130 8.24 -2.35 1.59
N GLY A 131 7.23 -1.57 1.17
CA GLY A 131 6.44 -0.73 2.07
C GLY A 131 5.82 -1.55 3.19
N PHE A 132 5.11 -2.61 2.82
CA PHE A 132 4.44 -3.50 3.76
C PHE A 132 5.42 -4.22 4.70
N LEU A 133 6.53 -4.76 4.18
CA LEU A 133 7.54 -5.44 4.98
C LEU A 133 8.27 -4.46 5.91
N SER A 134 8.51 -3.22 5.48
CA SER A 134 9.05 -2.18 6.34
C SER A 134 8.12 -1.88 7.52
N HIS A 135 6.81 -1.96 7.33
CA HIS A 135 5.85 -1.83 8.43
C HIS A 135 6.05 -2.95 9.46
N LEU A 136 6.00 -4.20 9.01
CA LEU A 136 6.18 -5.38 9.89
C LEU A 136 7.53 -5.35 10.62
N ALA A 137 8.58 -4.90 9.93
CA ALA A 137 9.92 -4.79 10.50
C ALA A 137 9.98 -3.79 11.66
N VAL A 138 9.30 -2.65 11.53
CA VAL A 138 9.24 -1.61 12.57
C VAL A 138 8.50 -2.12 13.81
N ASP A 139 7.44 -2.90 13.62
CA ASP A 139 6.65 -3.45 14.72
C ASP A 139 7.22 -4.76 15.29
N GLY A 140 8.21 -5.36 14.62
CA GLY A 140 8.77 -6.65 14.99
C GLY A 140 7.81 -7.82 14.76
N GLU A 141 6.79 -7.65 13.92
CA GLU A 141 5.71 -8.62 13.69
C GLU A 141 5.91 -9.39 12.37
N PHE A 142 6.90 -10.28 12.32
CA PHE A 142 7.12 -11.18 11.18
C PHE A 142 6.32 -12.49 11.31
N GLY A 143 5.00 -12.39 11.17
CA GLY A 143 4.14 -13.57 11.01
C GLY A 143 4.08 -14.06 9.56
N LEU A 144 4.20 -15.36 9.33
CA LEU A 144 3.90 -15.95 8.01
C LEU A 144 2.38 -16.08 7.79
N PHE A 145 1.61 -16.33 8.85
CA PHE A 145 0.16 -16.55 8.87
C PHE A 145 -0.49 -15.93 10.10
#